data_AF-A0AAV9I8A3-F1
#
_entry.id   AF-A0AAV9I8A3-F1
#
_cell.length_a   1.000
_cell.length_b   1.000
_cell.length_c   1.000
_cell.angle_alpha   90.00
_cell.angle_beta   90.00
_cell.angle_gamma   90.00
#
_symmetry.space_group_name_H-M   'P 1'
#
loop_
_entity.id
_entity.type
_entity.pdbx_description
1 polymer ?
#
loop_
_entity_poly.entity_id
_entity_poly.type
_entity_poly.pdbx_seq_one_letter_code
_entity_poly.pdbx_strand_id
1 'polypeptide(L)'
;MEYHNLIYLPTTSVSYELLLEACASFLVWKMGGYENIERGPLRLKTGIMKKKKKKGKVEEQETPKVAVGKTEAEKRFEEKKRQREEQRLKEEAQLSYRSKIEKFNEQLREEPEHFDVPKVCPTK
;
A
#
# COMPACT_ATOMS: atom_id res chain seq x y z
N MET A 1 2.80 -56.71 -21.41
CA MET A 1 1.43 -57.15 -21.06
C MET A 1 1.47 -57.56 -19.60
N GLU A 2 0.38 -57.39 -18.86
CA GLU A 2 0.25 -57.47 -17.39
C GLU A 2 0.41 -56.14 -16.64
N TYR A 3 -0.47 -55.17 -16.93
CA TYR A 3 -0.85 -54.15 -15.94
C TYR A 3 -1.98 -54.73 -15.11
N HIS A 4 -1.65 -55.26 -13.93
CA HIS A 4 -2.62 -55.78 -12.99
C HIS A 4 -3.25 -54.64 -12.15
N ASN A 5 -4.57 -54.67 -12.14
CA ASN A 5 -5.50 -54.15 -11.12
C ASN A 5 -5.64 -52.64 -10.94
N LEU A 6 -6.66 -52.13 -11.63
CA LEU A 6 -7.49 -51.01 -11.19
C LEU A 6 -7.90 -51.16 -9.73
N ILE A 7 -7.55 -50.19 -8.89
CA ILE A 7 -8.37 -49.80 -7.75
C ILE A 7 -8.98 -48.45 -8.11
N TYR A 8 -10.15 -48.54 -8.75
CA TYR A 8 -11.03 -47.41 -8.97
C TYR A 8 -11.68 -47.05 -7.63
N LEU A 9 -11.23 -45.95 -7.00
CA LEU A 9 -11.90 -45.34 -5.86
C LEU A 9 -12.72 -44.14 -6.36
N PRO A 10 -14.07 -44.17 -6.28
CA PRO A 10 -14.93 -43.12 -6.81
C PRO A 10 -15.31 -42.12 -5.71
N THR A 11 -14.42 -41.23 -5.26
CA THR A 11 -14.79 -40.24 -4.23
C THR A 11 -13.93 -38.96 -4.22
N THR A 12 -14.03 -38.07 -5.20
CA THR A 12 -13.50 -36.69 -5.04
C THR A 12 -14.32 -35.56 -5.69
N SER A 13 -15.49 -35.82 -6.30
CA SER A 13 -16.29 -34.70 -6.82
C SER A 13 -16.98 -33.90 -5.70
N VAL A 14 -17.18 -34.48 -4.51
CA VAL A 14 -17.87 -33.83 -3.39
C VAL A 14 -16.94 -32.94 -2.55
N SER A 15 -15.62 -33.17 -2.59
CA SER A 15 -14.66 -32.44 -1.77
C SER A 15 -14.35 -31.04 -2.30
N TYR A 16 -14.32 -30.85 -3.62
CA TYR A 16 -14.08 -29.51 -4.21
C TYR A 16 -15.32 -28.62 -4.13
N GLU A 17 -16.52 -29.19 -4.31
CA GLU A 17 -17.79 -28.46 -4.17
C GLU A 17 -17.98 -27.94 -2.74
N LEU A 18 -17.76 -28.78 -1.71
CA LEU A 18 -17.83 -28.33 -0.32
C LEU A 18 -16.78 -27.25 0.01
N LEU A 19 -15.59 -27.33 -0.60
CA LEU A 19 -14.52 -26.35 -0.40
C LEU A 19 -14.84 -25.03 -1.10
N LEU A 20 -15.48 -25.06 -2.28
CA LEU A 20 -16.01 -23.87 -2.94
C LEU A 20 -17.14 -23.24 -2.15
N GLU A 21 -18.09 -24.02 -1.62
CA GLU A 21 -19.18 -23.50 -0.78
C GLU A 21 -18.65 -22.89 0.53
N ALA A 22 -17.66 -23.52 1.17
CA ALA A 22 -17.02 -22.98 2.36
C ALA A 22 -16.22 -21.69 2.02
N CYS A 23 -15.54 -21.64 0.88
CA CYS A 23 -14.79 -20.47 0.44
C CYS A 23 -15.71 -19.31 0.03
N ALA A 24 -16.84 -19.60 -0.63
CA ALA A 24 -17.87 -18.63 -0.94
C ALA A 24 -18.51 -18.04 0.33
N SER A 25 -18.82 -18.89 1.30
CA SER A 25 -19.34 -18.48 2.61
C SER A 25 -18.33 -17.62 3.38
N PHE A 26 -17.04 -17.96 3.34
CA PHE A 26 -15.97 -17.18 3.96
C PHE A 26 -15.76 -15.81 3.28
N LEU A 27 -15.83 -15.75 1.95
CA LEU A 27 -15.75 -14.50 1.19
C LEU A 27 -16.96 -13.60 1.47
N VAL A 28 -18.18 -14.15 1.54
CA VAL A 28 -19.39 -13.40 1.91
C VAL A 28 -19.26 -12.85 3.34
N TRP A 29 -18.75 -13.64 4.30
CA TRP A 29 -18.48 -13.15 5.67
C TRP A 29 -17.43 -12.03 5.69
N LYS A 30 -16.35 -12.15 4.91
CA LYS A 30 -15.29 -11.14 4.84
C LYS A 30 -15.76 -9.84 4.15
N MET A 31 -16.75 -9.93 3.26
CA MET A 31 -17.27 -8.80 2.48
C MET A 31 -18.54 -8.17 3.08
N GLY A 32 -19.28 -8.90 3.93
CA GLY A 32 -20.52 -8.45 4.59
C GLY A 32 -20.35 -7.25 5.54
N GLY A 33 -19.11 -6.91 5.90
CA GLY A 33 -18.81 -5.69 6.67
C GLY A 33 -18.96 -4.38 5.89
N TYR A 34 -19.16 -4.44 4.56
CA TYR A 34 -19.18 -3.25 3.68
C TYR A 34 -20.55 -2.92 3.07
N GLU A 35 -21.58 -3.72 3.34
CA GLU A 35 -22.91 -3.53 2.75
C GLU A 35 -23.69 -2.36 3.40
N ASN A 36 -23.44 -2.08 4.67
CA ASN A 36 -24.17 -1.06 5.45
C ASN A 36 -23.42 0.28 5.60
N ILE A 37 -22.37 0.50 4.82
CA ILE A 37 -21.64 1.78 4.87
C ILE A 37 -22.42 2.80 4.04
N GLU A 38 -23.08 3.74 4.72
CA GLU A 38 -23.70 4.90 4.09
C GLU A 38 -22.65 5.66 3.27
N ARG A 39 -22.71 5.54 1.94
CA ARG A 39 -21.83 6.27 1.01
C ARG A 39 -22.31 7.72 0.91
N GLY A 40 -22.10 8.47 1.98
CA GLY A 40 -22.42 9.89 2.07
C GLY A 40 -21.18 10.73 2.37
N PRO A 41 -21.14 12.02 1.99
CA PRO A 41 -20.09 12.92 2.44
C PRO A 41 -20.10 13.02 3.97
N LEU A 42 -18.94 12.86 4.60
CA LEU A 42 -18.76 12.91 6.05
C LEU A 42 -19.22 14.27 6.62
N ARG A 43 -20.38 14.30 7.27
CA ARG A 43 -20.93 15.49 7.93
C ARG A 43 -20.34 15.63 9.33
N LEU A 44 -19.27 16.40 9.47
CA LEU A 44 -18.76 16.79 10.78
C LEU A 44 -19.74 17.78 11.43
N LYS A 45 -20.15 17.55 12.69
CA LYS A 45 -20.88 18.54 13.49
C LYS A 45 -19.96 19.74 13.69
N THR A 46 -20.10 20.75 12.84
CA THR A 46 -19.37 22.00 12.93
C THR A 46 -19.93 22.82 14.09
N GLY A 47 -19.25 22.77 15.24
CA GLY A 47 -19.23 23.90 16.15
C GLY A 47 -18.44 25.04 15.49
N ILE A 48 -19.07 26.21 15.39
CA ILE A 48 -18.52 27.50 14.93
C ILE A 48 -18.24 27.57 13.41
N MET A 49 -19.11 28.30 12.72
CA MET A 49 -18.91 28.77 11.34
C MET A 49 -17.66 29.67 11.27
N LYS A 50 -16.54 29.12 10.78
CA LYS A 50 -15.56 29.91 10.01
C LYS A 50 -15.83 29.62 8.54
N LYS A 51 -16.10 30.67 7.76
CA LYS A 51 -16.39 30.63 6.31
C LYS A 51 -15.27 29.85 5.60
N LYS A 52 -15.52 28.56 5.34
CA LYS A 52 -14.53 27.63 4.76
C LYS A 52 -14.67 27.67 3.25
N LYS A 53 -13.66 28.26 2.60
CA LYS A 53 -13.46 28.30 1.16
C LYS A 53 -13.63 26.88 0.57
N LYS A 54 -14.42 26.78 -0.50
CA LYS A 54 -14.76 25.56 -1.24
C LYS A 54 -13.48 24.79 -1.59
N LYS A 55 -13.27 23.62 -0.97
CA LYS A 55 -12.12 22.74 -1.24
C LYS A 55 -12.48 21.88 -2.46
N GLY A 56 -12.04 22.34 -3.63
CA GLY A 56 -12.14 21.59 -4.87
C GLY A 56 -11.22 20.37 -4.87
N LYS A 57 -11.67 19.35 -5.61
CA LYS A 57 -10.94 18.18 -6.11
C LYS A 57 -9.47 18.52 -6.38
N VAL A 58 -8.54 17.81 -5.74
CA VAL A 58 -7.10 17.94 -6.01
C VAL A 58 -6.82 17.17 -7.29
N GLU A 59 -7.11 17.81 -8.41
CA GLU A 59 -6.37 17.56 -9.64
C GLU A 59 -5.00 18.24 -9.47
N GLU A 60 -3.94 17.56 -9.89
CA GLU A 60 -2.59 18.09 -10.00
C GLU A 60 -2.60 19.24 -11.01
N GLN A 61 -3.04 20.40 -10.54
CA GLN A 61 -3.01 21.64 -11.29
C GLN A 61 -1.57 22.13 -11.28
N GLU A 62 -0.88 21.91 -12.40
CA GLU A 62 0.26 22.74 -12.79
C GLU A 62 -0.22 24.20 -12.81
N THR A 63 -0.04 24.90 -11.69
CA THR A 63 -0.29 26.34 -11.64
C THR A 63 0.62 26.98 -12.69
N PRO A 64 0.09 27.80 -13.62
CA PRO A 64 0.92 28.53 -14.55
C PRO A 64 1.65 29.59 -13.73
N LYS A 65 2.87 29.24 -13.30
CA LYS A 65 3.79 30.21 -12.70
C LYS A 65 4.01 31.26 -13.79
N VAL A 66 3.46 32.44 -13.55
CA VAL A 66 3.68 33.66 -14.33
C VAL A 66 5.15 33.69 -14.73
N ALA A 67 5.40 33.76 -16.03
CA ALA A 67 6.71 33.63 -16.67
C ALA A 67 7.65 34.80 -16.30
N VAL A 68 8.05 34.87 -15.03
CA VAL A 68 9.36 35.42 -14.67
C VAL A 68 10.35 34.38 -15.19
N GLY A 69 11.14 34.75 -16.21
CA GLY A 69 12.09 33.83 -16.81
C GLY A 69 12.94 33.15 -15.74
N LYS A 70 12.92 31.81 -15.70
CA LYS A 70 13.69 31.02 -14.72
C LYS A 70 15.13 31.49 -14.72
N THR A 71 15.67 31.77 -13.54
CA THR A 71 17.08 32.10 -13.37
C THR A 71 17.96 30.92 -13.81
N GLU A 72 19.23 31.16 -14.15
CA GLU A 72 20.13 30.07 -14.53
C GLU A 72 20.27 29.01 -13.43
N ALA A 73 20.22 29.44 -12.16
CA ALA A 73 20.25 28.55 -11.00
C ALA A 73 19.02 27.65 -10.95
N GLU A 74 17.83 28.19 -11.19
CA GLU A 74 16.58 27.41 -11.22
C GLU A 74 16.57 26.40 -12.37
N LYS A 75 17.05 26.78 -13.57
CA LYS A 75 17.17 25.85 -14.71
C LYS A 75 18.09 24.67 -14.38
N ARG A 76 19.25 24.93 -13.77
CA ARG A 76 20.19 23.88 -13.35
C ARG A 76 19.61 22.98 -12.25
N PHE A 77 18.86 23.55 -11.31
CA PHE A 77 18.20 22.79 -10.26
C PHE A 77 17.12 21.86 -10.84
N GLU A 78 16.33 22.36 -11.78
CA GLU A 78 15.27 21.59 -12.44
C GLU A 78 15.82 20.43 -13.25
N GLU A 79 16.91 20.63 -13.99
CA GLU A 79 17.60 19.55 -14.68
C GLU A 79 18.10 18.47 -13.71
N LYS A 80 18.76 18.86 -12.61
CA LYS A 80 19.19 17.91 -11.56
C LYS A 80 18.02 17.23 -10.86
N LYS A 81 16.88 17.90 -10.74
CA LYS A 81 15.66 17.33 -10.16
C LYS A 81 15.11 16.25 -11.10
N ARG A 82 14.98 16.56 -12.39
CA ARG A 82 14.55 15.62 -13.43
C ARG A 82 15.42 14.37 -13.47
N GLN A 83 16.74 14.54 -13.43
CA GLN A 83 17.67 13.41 -13.41
C GLN A 83 17.47 12.50 -12.19
N ARG A 84 17.27 13.06 -10.99
CA ARG A 84 17.00 12.28 -9.77
C ARG A 84 15.63 11.59 -9.81
N GLU A 85 14.62 12.24 -10.37
CA GLU A 85 13.29 11.66 -10.54
C GLU A 85 13.31 10.48 -11.51
N GLU A 86 14.04 10.60 -12.62
CA GLU A 86 14.21 9.50 -13.57
C GLU A 86 14.93 8.30 -12.93
N GLN A 87 15.97 8.55 -12.14
CA GLN A 87 16.68 7.50 -11.39
C GLN A 87 15.75 6.78 -10.41
N ARG A 88 15.00 7.55 -9.59
CA ARG A 88 14.02 7.00 -8.64
C ARG A 88 12.93 6.20 -9.35
N LEU A 89 12.43 6.70 -10.48
CA LEU A 89 11.40 6.02 -11.25
C LEU A 89 11.92 4.69 -11.79
N LYS A 90 13.16 4.64 -12.28
CA LYS A 90 13.80 3.40 -12.74
C LYS A 90 13.95 2.39 -11.61
N GLU A 91 14.43 2.82 -10.44
CA GLU A 91 14.58 1.95 -9.26
C GLU A 91 13.23 1.45 -8.75
N GLU A 92 12.22 2.32 -8.69
CA GLU A 92 10.89 1.97 -8.21
C GLU A 92 10.15 1.03 -9.16
N ALA A 93 10.31 1.22 -10.47
CA ALA A 93 9.73 0.35 -11.49
C ALA A 93 10.32 -1.07 -11.48
N GLN A 94 11.57 -1.22 -11.04
CA GLN A 94 12.21 -2.54 -10.92
C GLN A 94 11.68 -3.35 -9.73
N LEU A 95 11.16 -2.70 -8.68
CA LEU A 95 10.75 -3.37 -7.45
C LEU A 95 9.25 -3.67 -7.42
N SER A 96 8.91 -4.96 -7.37
CA SER A 96 7.53 -5.40 -7.13
C SER A 96 7.04 -4.99 -5.73
N TYR A 97 5.72 -4.81 -5.56
CA TYR A 97 5.13 -4.51 -4.25
C TYR A 97 5.47 -5.58 -3.20
N ARG A 98 5.47 -6.85 -3.60
CA ARG A 98 5.85 -7.96 -2.71
C ARG A 98 7.29 -7.84 -2.21
N SER A 99 8.21 -7.51 -3.11
CA SER A 99 9.63 -7.29 -2.76
C SER A 99 9.82 -6.08 -1.85
N LYS A 100 8.99 -5.02 -2.00
CA LYS A 100 8.98 -3.88 -1.07
C LYS A 100 8.52 -4.30 0.33
N ILE A 101 7.46 -5.11 0.43
CA ILE A 101 7.00 -5.64 1.72
C ILE A 101 8.05 -6.55 2.35
N GLU A 102 8.69 -7.40 1.57
CA GLU A 102 9.72 -8.32 2.08
C GLU A 102 10.92 -7.56 2.66
N LYS A 103 11.43 -6.56 1.94
CA LYS A 103 12.50 -5.67 2.43
C LYS A 103 12.07 -4.90 3.68
N PHE A 104 10.83 -4.40 3.72
CA PHE A 104 10.31 -3.72 4.90
C PHE A 104 10.23 -4.65 6.11
N ASN A 105 9.74 -5.87 5.91
CA ASN A 105 9.67 -6.88 6.96
C ASN A 105 11.07 -7.32 7.42
N GLU A 106 12.05 -7.34 6.52
CA GLU A 106 13.45 -7.59 6.87
C GLU A 106 14.04 -6.47 7.72
N GLN A 107 13.81 -5.21 7.34
CA GLN A 107 14.22 -4.05 8.12
C GLN A 107 13.62 -4.09 9.54
N LEU A 108 12.33 -4.40 9.66
CA LEU A 108 11.68 -4.54 10.98
C LEU A 108 12.26 -5.69 11.83
N ARG A 109 12.82 -6.73 11.20
CA ARG A 109 13.49 -7.82 11.94
C ARG A 109 14.88 -7.41 12.43
N GLU A 110 15.57 -6.58 11.67
CA GLU A 110 16.92 -6.11 11.98
C GLU A 110 16.92 -4.88 12.91
N GLU A 111 15.84 -4.09 12.89
CA GLU A 111 15.71 -2.87 13.69
C GLU A 111 15.84 -3.19 15.20
N PRO A 112 16.78 -2.54 15.91
CA PRO A 112 17.04 -2.86 17.30
C PRO A 112 15.86 -2.45 18.18
N GLU A 113 15.47 -3.30 19.11
CA GLU A 113 14.41 -2.99 20.08
C GLU A 113 14.78 -1.77 20.96
N HIS A 114 16.08 -1.55 21.19
CA HIS A 114 16.61 -0.49 22.05
C HIS A 114 17.55 0.42 21.25
N PHE A 115 17.15 1.69 21.10
CA PHE A 115 17.92 2.72 20.41
C PHE A 115 18.81 3.55 21.33
N ASP A 116 18.84 3.23 22.63
CA ASP A 116 19.63 3.95 23.62
C ASP A 116 20.72 3.06 24.22
N VAL A 117 21.85 3.68 24.56
CA VAL A 117 22.99 2.99 25.14
C VAL A 117 22.70 2.75 26.61
N PRO A 118 22.90 1.52 27.13
CA PRO A 118 22.67 1.26 28.53
C PRO A 118 23.52 2.20 29.40
N LYS A 119 22.89 2.79 30.42
CA LYS A 119 23.53 3.75 31.34
C LYS A 119 24.60 3.03 32.16
N VAL A 120 25.87 3.32 31.90
CA VAL A 120 26.99 2.77 32.68
C VAL A 120 27.25 3.67 33.89
N CYS A 121 26.59 3.37 35.01
CA CYS A 121 27.06 3.87 36.31
C CYS A 121 28.08 2.86 36.85
N PRO A 122 29.26 3.29 37.35
CA PRO A 122 30.14 2.37 38.04
C PRO A 122 29.43 1.84 39.29
N THR A 123 29.24 0.52 39.36
CA THR A 123 28.80 -0.16 40.58
C THR A 123 29.89 -0.02 41.62
N LYS A 124 29.52 0.41 42.82
CA LYS A 124 30.39 0.46 44.02
C LYS A 124 30.75 -0.95 44.48
#